data_AF-A0A3D1P0H5-F1
#
_entry.id   AF-A0A3D1P0H5-F1
#
_cell.length_a   1.000
_cell.length_b   1.000
_cell.length_c   1.000
_cell.angle_alpha   90.00
_cell.angle_beta   90.00
_cell.angle_gamma   90.00
#
_symmetry.space_group_name_H-M   'P 1'
#
loop_
_entity.id
_entity.type
_entity.pdbx_description
1 polymer ?
#
loop_
_entity_poly.entity_id
_entity_poly.type
_entity_poly.pdbx_seq_one_letter_code
_entity_poly.pdbx_strand_id
1 'polypeptide(L)'
;MTLSIHARLFYLFAEPTDVLLQLEAATLPDQQVIAPELWLTPTQHFGRVAGHDEIGERIWIRVEGELALDYKAQVDIARPIIDLSALPETQPHRLPGAVIDYLMPSRFCPSDRFSDFVQSEFGPIGGGELVCALRDWVAGHLTYEAGASHAGTCASDTFIQRRGVCRDYAHLLITLARAASIPARYASVYAPDVDPPDFHAVAEVFLAGQWYLVDATGMAAANEVAKIGVGRDAADIPFLSSFGIAELVEQRVSVTRVS
;
A
#
# COMPACT_ATOMS: atom_id res chain seq x y z
N MET A 1 4.11 -11.69 -16.23
CA MET A 1 2.97 -12.34 -15.55
C MET A 1 1.74 -11.50 -15.82
N THR A 2 0.57 -12.11 -15.98
CA THR A 2 -0.68 -11.37 -16.19
C THR A 2 -1.65 -11.68 -15.06
N LEU A 3 -2.25 -10.66 -14.46
CA LEU A 3 -3.29 -10.81 -13.44
C LEU A 3 -4.65 -10.40 -14.02
N SER A 4 -5.71 -11.09 -13.64
CA SER A 4 -7.09 -10.66 -13.81
C SER A 4 -7.61 -10.15 -12.47
N ILE A 5 -8.15 -8.93 -12.46
CA ILE A 5 -8.59 -8.21 -11.26
C ILE A 5 -10.08 -7.91 -11.39
N HIS A 6 -10.83 -8.15 -10.32
CA HIS A 6 -12.22 -7.70 -10.16
C HIS A 6 -12.43 -7.17 -8.74
N ALA A 7 -12.79 -5.89 -8.62
CA ALA A 7 -13.11 -5.26 -7.34
C ALA A 7 -14.54 -4.70 -7.40
N ARG A 8 -15.35 -5.05 -6.40
CA ARG A 8 -16.70 -4.52 -6.19
C ARG A 8 -16.82 -3.89 -4.83
N LEU A 9 -17.38 -2.69 -4.81
CA LEU A 9 -17.61 -1.91 -3.61
C LEU A 9 -19.04 -1.36 -3.63
N PHE A 10 -19.71 -1.38 -2.49
CA PHE A 10 -21.02 -0.78 -2.30
C PHE A 10 -21.07 0.04 -1.01
N TYR A 11 -21.43 1.31 -1.13
CA TYR A 11 -21.53 2.25 -0.02
C TYR A 11 -22.89 2.95 -0.01
N LEU A 12 -23.35 3.28 1.20
CA LEU A 12 -24.53 4.13 1.44
C LEU A 12 -24.11 5.48 2.03
N PHE A 13 -24.83 6.52 1.63
CA PHE A 13 -24.62 7.91 2.05
C PHE A 13 -25.96 8.51 2.47
N ALA A 14 -25.99 9.14 3.65
CA ALA A 14 -27.21 9.79 4.15
C ALA A 14 -27.52 11.12 3.44
N GLU A 15 -26.51 11.76 2.85
CA GLU A 15 -26.60 13.05 2.19
C GLU A 15 -25.68 13.11 0.96
N PRO A 16 -25.89 14.04 0.01
CA PRO A 16 -24.99 14.25 -1.11
C PRO A 16 -23.55 14.51 -0.65
N THR A 17 -22.64 13.60 -0.99
CA THR A 17 -21.29 13.54 -0.42
C THR A 17 -20.23 13.55 -1.52
N ASP A 18 -19.18 14.35 -1.32
CA ASP A 18 -17.99 14.30 -2.17
C ASP A 18 -17.08 13.16 -1.70
N VAL A 19 -16.58 12.38 -2.66
CA VAL A 19 -15.80 11.18 -2.43
C VAL A 19 -14.59 11.18 -3.35
N LEU A 20 -13.43 10.80 -2.82
CA LEU A 20 -12.20 10.62 -3.55
C LEU A 20 -11.76 9.15 -3.51
N LEU A 21 -11.83 8.49 -4.67
CA LEU A 21 -11.52 7.08 -4.83
C LEU A 21 -10.09 6.86 -5.32
N GLN A 22 -9.48 5.73 -4.98
CA GLN A 22 -8.23 5.24 -5.57
C GLN A 22 -8.18 3.71 -5.52
N LEU A 23 -8.49 3.07 -6.66
CA LEU A 23 -8.57 1.61 -6.75
C LEU A 23 -8.14 1.05 -8.11
N GLU A 24 -8.12 1.87 -9.17
CA GLU A 24 -7.63 1.40 -10.47
C GLU A 24 -6.13 1.10 -10.40
N ALA A 25 -5.70 0.03 -11.07
CA ALA A 25 -4.28 -0.29 -11.14
C ALA A 25 -3.52 0.82 -11.87
N ALA A 26 -2.32 1.17 -11.39
CA ALA A 26 -1.48 2.17 -12.02
C ALA A 26 -0.84 1.63 -13.31
N THR A 27 -0.66 2.49 -14.29
CA THR A 27 0.20 2.21 -15.46
C THR A 27 1.63 2.66 -15.14
N LEU A 28 2.60 1.75 -15.23
CA LEU A 28 4.00 1.96 -14.88
C LEU A 28 4.91 1.32 -15.95
N PRO A 29 6.21 1.67 -16.00
CA PRO A 29 7.14 1.05 -16.96
C PRO A 29 7.19 -0.49 -16.89
N ASP A 30 6.96 -1.08 -15.71
CA ASP A 30 6.97 -2.53 -15.46
C ASP A 30 5.56 -3.13 -15.27
N GLN A 31 4.50 -2.34 -15.47
CA GLN A 31 3.12 -2.73 -15.21
C GLN A 31 2.15 -2.05 -16.19
N GLN A 32 1.47 -2.81 -17.03
CA GLN A 32 0.55 -2.28 -18.05
C GLN A 32 -0.88 -2.76 -17.79
N VAL A 33 -1.84 -1.84 -17.79
CA VAL A 33 -3.25 -2.14 -17.57
C VAL A 33 -3.92 -2.40 -18.92
N ILE A 34 -4.55 -3.56 -19.06
CA ILE A 34 -5.20 -4.05 -20.27
C ILE A 34 -6.71 -4.04 -20.05
N ALA A 35 -7.42 -3.38 -20.97
CA ALA A 35 -8.88 -3.28 -20.99
C ALA A 35 -9.49 -2.94 -19.60
N PRO A 36 -9.09 -1.80 -18.98
CA PRO A 36 -9.71 -1.38 -17.74
C PRO A 36 -11.18 -1.01 -17.99
N GLU A 37 -12.07 -1.59 -17.18
CA GLU A 37 -13.49 -1.29 -17.14
C GLU A 37 -13.83 -0.82 -15.72
N LEU A 38 -14.33 0.42 -15.62
CA LEU A 38 -14.88 0.95 -14.38
C LEU A 38 -16.34 1.32 -14.62
N TRP A 39 -17.23 0.63 -13.90
CA TRP A 39 -18.62 1.01 -13.80
C TRP A 39 -18.89 1.61 -12.42
N LEU A 40 -19.68 2.68 -12.40
CA LEU A 40 -20.14 3.37 -11.20
C LEU A 40 -21.64 3.65 -11.32
N THR A 41 -22.32 3.78 -10.18
CA THR A 41 -23.63 4.44 -10.14
C THR A 41 -23.55 5.84 -10.76
N PRO A 42 -24.65 6.37 -11.33
CA PRO A 42 -24.67 7.75 -11.82
C PRO A 42 -24.23 8.74 -10.74
N THR A 43 -23.26 9.59 -11.07
CA THR A 43 -22.70 10.59 -10.15
C THR A 43 -23.03 11.99 -10.63
N GLN A 44 -23.17 12.94 -9.69
CA GLN A 44 -23.39 14.36 -10.00
C GLN A 44 -22.11 15.03 -10.54
N HIS A 45 -20.96 14.47 -10.18
CA HIS A 45 -19.63 14.89 -10.64
C HIS A 45 -18.74 13.67 -10.85
N PHE A 46 -17.86 13.76 -11.83
CA PHE A 46 -16.79 12.80 -12.08
C PHE A 46 -15.56 13.54 -12.62
N GLY A 47 -14.42 13.39 -11.95
CA GLY A 47 -13.14 13.97 -12.36
C GLY A 47 -11.96 13.09 -11.97
N ARG A 48 -10.97 12.97 -12.85
CA ARG A 48 -9.72 12.26 -12.57
C ARG A 48 -8.63 13.25 -12.15
N VAL A 49 -7.84 12.87 -11.16
CA VAL A 49 -6.66 13.62 -10.69
C VAL A 49 -5.50 12.67 -10.47
N ALA A 50 -4.27 13.18 -10.57
CA ALA A 50 -3.08 12.37 -10.36
C ALA A 50 -3.04 11.77 -8.94
N GLY A 51 -2.57 10.53 -8.83
CA GLY A 51 -2.16 9.94 -7.57
C GLY A 51 -0.94 10.64 -6.97
N HIS A 52 -0.63 10.33 -5.72
CA HIS A 52 0.58 10.81 -5.07
C HIS A 52 1.83 10.27 -5.82
N ASP A 53 2.87 11.09 -5.92
CA ASP A 53 4.03 10.88 -6.82
C ASP A 53 3.66 10.61 -8.29
N GLU A 54 2.48 11.04 -8.74
CA GLU A 54 1.96 10.75 -10.08
C GLU A 54 1.79 9.25 -10.36
N ILE A 55 1.72 8.42 -9.31
CA ILE A 55 1.50 6.97 -9.43
C ILE A 55 0.02 6.64 -9.26
N GLY A 56 -0.57 6.18 -10.35
CA GLY A 56 -2.00 5.88 -10.43
C GLY A 56 -2.85 7.14 -10.55
N GLU A 57 -4.17 6.95 -10.57
CA GLU A 57 -5.15 8.03 -10.62
C GLU A 57 -6.10 7.94 -9.44
N ARG A 58 -6.61 9.10 -9.03
CA ARG A 58 -7.71 9.22 -8.09
C ARG A 58 -8.92 9.78 -8.81
N ILE A 59 -10.10 9.43 -8.33
CA ILE A 59 -11.36 9.83 -8.95
C ILE A 59 -12.19 10.61 -7.94
N TRP A 60 -12.40 11.89 -8.23
CA TRP A 60 -13.35 12.74 -7.54
C TRP A 60 -14.75 12.50 -8.07
N ILE A 61 -15.66 12.14 -7.17
CA ILE A 61 -17.07 12.00 -7.49
C ILE A 61 -17.92 12.70 -6.45
N ARG A 62 -19.14 13.06 -6.86
CA ARG A 62 -20.20 13.45 -5.94
C ARG A 62 -21.37 12.49 -6.09
N VAL A 63 -21.74 11.84 -5.00
CA VAL A 63 -22.75 10.77 -4.94
C VAL A 63 -23.89 11.16 -4.02
N GLU A 64 -25.08 10.63 -4.28
CA GLU A 64 -26.26 10.83 -3.45
C GLU A 64 -26.95 9.46 -3.24
N GLY A 65 -27.19 9.11 -1.98
CA GLY A 65 -27.82 7.84 -1.61
C GLY A 65 -26.87 6.65 -1.65
N GLU A 66 -26.47 6.20 -2.84
CA GLU A 66 -25.67 4.98 -3.01
C GLU A 66 -24.51 5.11 -4.01
N LEU A 67 -23.42 4.42 -3.71
CA LEU A 67 -22.29 4.22 -4.62
C LEU A 67 -22.07 2.72 -4.79
N ALA A 68 -22.44 2.19 -5.97
CA ALA A 68 -21.97 0.89 -6.41
C ALA A 68 -20.85 1.08 -7.42
N LEU A 69 -19.77 0.32 -7.24
CA LEU A 69 -18.57 0.37 -8.06
C LEU A 69 -18.19 -1.05 -8.47
N ASP A 70 -17.89 -1.24 -9.75
CA ASP A 70 -17.37 -2.49 -10.31
C ASP A 70 -16.18 -2.15 -11.21
N TYR A 71 -14.98 -2.55 -10.79
CA TYR A 71 -13.73 -2.38 -11.52
C TYR A 71 -13.19 -3.72 -11.96
N LYS A 72 -12.89 -3.85 -13.26
CA LYS A 72 -12.25 -5.02 -13.86
C LYS A 72 -11.08 -4.60 -14.71
N ALA A 73 -10.00 -5.36 -14.67
CA ALA A 73 -8.88 -5.18 -15.58
C ALA A 73 -8.05 -6.46 -15.69
N GLN A 74 -7.31 -6.59 -16.79
CA GLN A 74 -6.12 -7.43 -16.82
C GLN A 74 -4.89 -6.54 -16.62
N VAL A 75 -3.87 -7.03 -15.94
CA VAL A 75 -2.64 -6.28 -15.68
C VAL A 75 -1.43 -7.14 -16.00
N ASP A 76 -0.66 -6.72 -17.00
CA ASP A 76 0.61 -7.31 -17.36
C ASP A 76 1.72 -6.73 -16.47
N ILE A 77 2.43 -7.60 -15.76
CA ILE A 77 3.52 -7.27 -14.84
C ILE A 77 4.82 -7.87 -15.40
N ALA A 78 5.77 -7.00 -15.68
CA ALA A 78 7.11 -7.30 -16.19
C ALA A 78 8.21 -6.97 -15.17
N ARG A 79 7.88 -6.99 -13.88
CA ARG A 79 8.82 -6.72 -12.78
C ARG A 79 9.77 -7.91 -12.57
N PRO A 80 11.10 -7.69 -12.55
CA PRO A 80 12.07 -8.77 -12.35
C PRO A 80 12.05 -9.29 -10.91
N ILE A 81 12.43 -10.55 -10.74
CA ILE A 81 12.74 -11.13 -9.42
C ILE A 81 14.14 -10.66 -9.04
N ILE A 82 14.26 -10.07 -7.85
CA ILE A 82 15.51 -9.48 -7.35
C ILE A 82 15.79 -10.07 -5.97
N ASP A 83 17.04 -10.46 -5.73
CA ASP A 83 17.51 -10.74 -4.38
C ASP A 83 17.69 -9.41 -3.64
N LEU A 84 16.70 -9.07 -2.82
CA LEU A 84 16.70 -7.83 -2.06
C LEU A 84 17.89 -7.78 -1.08
N SER A 85 18.29 -8.91 -0.52
CA SER A 85 19.34 -8.96 0.52
C SER A 85 20.71 -8.51 0.02
N ALA A 86 20.97 -8.70 -1.27
CA ALA A 86 22.22 -8.33 -1.92
C ALA A 86 22.31 -6.85 -2.31
N LEU A 87 21.24 -6.07 -2.13
CA LEU A 87 21.23 -4.67 -2.56
C LEU A 87 21.96 -3.76 -1.56
N PRO A 88 22.85 -2.87 -2.03
CA PRO A 88 23.50 -1.91 -1.17
C PRO A 88 22.52 -0.82 -0.69
N GLU A 89 22.80 -0.25 0.48
CA GLU A 89 22.13 0.96 0.94
C GLU A 89 22.39 2.15 0.01
N THR A 90 21.40 3.04 -0.11
CA THR A 90 21.64 4.36 -0.69
C THR A 90 22.05 5.31 0.43
N GLN A 91 23.32 5.73 0.43
CA GLN A 91 23.84 6.67 1.41
C GLN A 91 22.97 7.95 1.50
N PRO A 92 22.65 8.48 2.69
CA PRO A 92 21.73 9.62 2.83
C PRO A 92 22.09 10.84 1.99
N HIS A 93 23.38 11.17 1.89
CA HIS A 93 23.87 12.30 1.09
C HIS A 93 23.78 12.09 -0.44
N ARG A 94 23.36 10.90 -0.90
CA ARG A 94 23.13 10.55 -2.31
C ARG A 94 21.66 10.39 -2.66
N LEU A 95 20.76 10.55 -1.68
CA LEU A 95 19.33 10.40 -1.91
C LEU A 95 18.82 11.55 -2.81
N PRO A 96 18.00 11.24 -3.83
CA PRO A 96 17.36 12.27 -4.63
C PRO A 96 16.31 13.02 -3.79
N GLY A 97 16.04 14.29 -4.13
CA GLY A 97 15.08 15.13 -3.39
C GLY A 97 13.69 14.51 -3.28
N ALA A 98 13.25 13.79 -4.33
CA ALA A 98 11.94 13.15 -4.39
C ALA A 98 11.72 12.03 -3.36
N VAL A 99 12.76 11.53 -2.68
CA VAL A 99 12.61 10.48 -1.65
C VAL A 99 12.78 10.96 -0.22
N ILE A 100 13.11 12.25 -0.02
CA ILE A 100 13.42 12.80 1.31
C ILE A 100 12.21 12.73 2.23
N ASP A 101 11.00 13.03 1.73
CA ASP A 101 9.78 12.98 2.52
C ASP A 101 9.47 11.57 3.04
N TYR A 102 9.99 10.54 2.38
CA TYR A 102 9.84 9.13 2.77
C TYR A 102 10.84 8.67 3.83
N LEU A 103 11.71 9.55 4.31
CA LEU A 103 12.46 9.35 5.56
C LEU A 103 11.68 9.86 6.78
N MET A 104 10.75 10.78 6.58
CA MET A 104 10.11 11.50 7.67
C MET A 104 8.98 10.68 8.32
N PRO A 105 8.70 10.92 9.61
CA PRO A 105 7.50 10.37 10.25
C PRO A 105 6.23 10.83 9.53
N SER A 106 5.20 9.99 9.56
CA SER A 106 3.87 10.31 9.01
C SER A 106 2.75 9.88 9.97
N ARG A 107 1.49 10.18 9.65
CA ARG A 107 0.33 10.00 10.56
C ARG A 107 0.25 8.59 11.17
N PHE A 108 0.58 7.56 10.41
CA PHE A 108 0.52 6.17 10.86
C PHE A 108 1.90 5.54 11.05
N CYS A 109 2.99 6.24 10.69
CA CYS A 109 4.36 5.75 10.79
C CYS A 109 5.24 6.70 11.63
N PRO A 110 5.13 6.68 12.97
CA PRO A 110 5.92 7.52 13.88
C PRO A 110 7.36 7.00 14.05
N SER A 111 8.16 7.05 12.98
CA SER A 111 9.51 6.45 12.91
C SER A 111 10.53 7.07 13.87
N ASP A 112 10.33 8.34 14.25
CA ASP A 112 11.14 9.07 15.23
C ASP A 112 11.19 8.41 16.62
N ARG A 113 10.25 7.50 16.91
CA ARG A 113 10.15 6.77 18.18
C ARG A 113 10.86 5.41 18.19
N PHE A 114 11.45 5.00 17.07
CA PHE A 114 11.95 3.62 16.87
C PHE A 114 13.46 3.52 16.65
N SER A 115 14.20 4.63 16.60
CA SER A 115 15.64 4.63 16.34
C SER A 115 16.43 3.76 17.33
N ASP A 116 16.15 3.87 18.63
CA ASP A 116 16.83 3.10 19.67
C ASP A 116 16.57 1.59 19.52
N PHE A 117 15.33 1.21 19.22
CA PHE A 117 14.93 -0.18 18.97
C PHE A 117 15.64 -0.74 17.74
N VAL A 118 15.64 0.00 16.63
CA VAL A 118 16.32 -0.44 15.40
C VAL A 118 17.82 -0.60 15.65
N GLN A 119 18.44 0.34 16.36
CA GLN A 119 19.87 0.28 16.68
C GLN A 119 20.21 -0.90 17.59
N SER A 120 19.37 -1.21 18.59
CA SER A 120 19.62 -2.31 19.53
C SER A 120 19.46 -3.68 18.88
N GLU A 121 18.45 -3.85 18.04
CA GLU A 121 18.14 -5.14 17.42
C GLU A 121 18.92 -5.41 16.13
N PHE A 122 19.24 -4.38 15.34
CA PHE A 122 19.77 -4.55 13.97
C PHE A 122 21.05 -3.76 13.66
N GLY A 123 21.65 -3.09 14.66
CA GLY A 123 22.73 -2.11 14.47
C GLY A 123 23.90 -2.46 13.53
N PRO A 124 24.41 -3.71 13.42
CA PRO A 124 25.52 -4.00 12.51
C PRO A 124 25.10 -4.26 11.05
N ILE A 125 23.80 -4.37 10.75
CA ILE A 125 23.26 -4.75 9.44
C ILE A 125 22.83 -3.49 8.68
N GLY A 126 23.03 -3.46 7.35
CA GLY A 126 22.65 -2.34 6.50
C GLY A 126 22.02 -2.78 5.17
N GLY A 127 21.57 -1.81 4.38
CA GLY A 127 21.05 -2.04 3.02
C GLY A 127 19.92 -3.06 2.94
N GLY A 128 19.97 -3.89 1.90
CA GLY A 128 18.97 -4.92 1.63
C GLY A 128 18.87 -6.01 2.70
N GLU A 129 19.99 -6.40 3.29
CA GLU A 129 20.04 -7.36 4.40
C GLU A 129 19.22 -6.85 5.59
N LEU A 130 19.37 -5.56 5.93
CA LEU A 130 18.59 -4.93 7.00
C LEU A 130 17.09 -4.94 6.67
N VAL A 131 16.70 -4.61 5.45
CA VAL A 131 15.28 -4.62 5.07
C VAL A 131 14.67 -6.02 5.18
N CYS A 132 15.41 -7.06 4.77
CA CYS A 132 14.98 -8.45 4.96
C CYS A 132 14.84 -8.78 6.45
N ALA A 133 15.83 -8.43 7.28
CA ALA A 133 15.76 -8.65 8.73
C ALA A 133 14.56 -7.94 9.38
N LEU A 134 14.27 -6.70 8.98
CA LEU A 134 13.10 -5.94 9.45
C LEU A 134 11.79 -6.62 9.03
N ARG A 135 11.68 -7.03 7.76
CA ARG A 135 10.51 -7.75 7.24
C ARG A 135 10.26 -9.04 8.00
N ASP A 136 11.30 -9.85 8.18
CA ASP A 136 11.22 -11.14 8.87
C ASP A 136 10.88 -10.96 10.36
N TRP A 137 11.40 -9.91 10.98
CA TRP A 137 11.04 -9.55 12.34
C TRP A 137 9.55 -9.18 12.44
N VAL A 138 9.03 -8.33 11.55
CA VAL A 138 7.60 -7.98 11.53
C VAL A 138 6.75 -9.23 11.31
N ALA A 139 7.11 -10.08 10.33
CA ALA A 139 6.40 -11.32 10.03
C ALA A 139 6.38 -12.29 11.22
N GLY A 140 7.50 -12.42 11.94
CA GLY A 140 7.63 -13.34 13.08
C GLY A 140 7.04 -12.82 14.40
N HIS A 141 6.78 -11.52 14.52
CA HIS A 141 6.29 -10.90 15.76
C HIS A 141 4.85 -10.39 15.69
N LEU A 142 4.20 -10.45 14.52
CA LEU A 142 2.80 -10.08 14.37
C LEU A 142 1.95 -11.31 14.03
N THR A 143 0.76 -11.37 14.61
CA THR A 143 -0.31 -12.29 14.20
C THR A 143 -1.28 -11.57 13.26
N TYR A 144 -1.56 -12.16 12.10
CA TYR A 144 -2.55 -11.63 11.17
C TYR A 144 -3.97 -11.93 11.72
N GLU A 145 -4.72 -10.88 12.06
CA GLU A 145 -6.02 -11.01 12.74
C GLU A 145 -6.99 -9.93 12.23
N ALA A 146 -8.04 -10.36 11.53
CA ALA A 146 -9.10 -9.47 11.07
C ALA A 146 -9.83 -8.81 12.26
N GLY A 147 -10.02 -7.49 12.20
CA GLY A 147 -10.65 -6.71 13.27
C GLY A 147 -9.72 -6.39 14.45
N ALA A 148 -8.45 -6.76 14.41
CA ALA A 148 -7.48 -6.41 15.45
C ALA A 148 -7.12 -4.92 15.48
N SER A 149 -7.33 -4.20 14.37
CA SER A 149 -7.03 -2.77 14.21
C SER A 149 -8.22 -2.00 13.63
N HIS A 150 -8.14 -0.68 13.69
CA HIS A 150 -9.14 0.23 13.15
C HIS A 150 -8.46 1.35 12.35
N ALA A 151 -9.23 2.21 11.68
CA ALA A 151 -8.71 3.27 10.82
C ALA A 151 -7.74 4.26 11.52
N GLY A 152 -7.75 4.31 12.85
CA GLY A 152 -6.88 5.17 13.65
C GLY A 152 -5.57 4.53 14.11
N THR A 153 -5.45 3.21 14.02
CA THR A 153 -4.28 2.42 14.46
C THR A 153 -3.03 2.85 13.69
N CYS A 154 -1.95 3.12 14.41
CA CYS A 154 -0.64 3.44 13.86
C CYS A 154 0.40 2.38 14.24
N ALA A 155 1.59 2.43 13.62
CA ALA A 155 2.63 1.42 13.81
C ALA A 155 3.08 1.25 15.28
N SER A 156 3.02 2.30 16.11
CA SER A 156 3.32 2.16 17.55
C SER A 156 2.28 1.32 18.28
N ASP A 157 1.01 1.42 17.89
CA ASP A 157 -0.05 0.58 18.45
C ASP A 157 0.17 -0.87 18.02
N THR A 158 0.43 -1.11 16.74
CA THR A 158 0.72 -2.44 16.17
C THR A 158 1.93 -3.09 16.83
N PHE A 159 3.00 -2.31 17.04
CA PHE A 159 4.19 -2.79 17.74
C PHE A 159 3.87 -3.24 19.17
N ILE A 160 2.98 -2.56 19.88
CA ILE A 160 2.60 -2.99 21.24
C ILE A 160 1.65 -4.18 21.20
N GLN A 161 0.65 -4.15 20.31
CA GLN A 161 -0.43 -5.13 20.25
C GLN A 161 -0.01 -6.46 19.64
N ARG A 162 1.01 -6.48 18.79
CA ARG A 162 1.54 -7.69 18.13
C ARG A 162 0.53 -8.42 17.24
N ARG A 163 -0.46 -7.68 16.73
CA ARG A 163 -1.48 -8.19 15.80
C ARG A 163 -2.00 -7.08 14.89
N GLY A 164 -2.56 -7.45 13.75
CA GLY A 164 -3.11 -6.51 12.78
C GLY A 164 -3.43 -7.16 11.44
N VAL A 165 -3.69 -6.32 10.45
CA VAL A 165 -3.90 -6.73 9.04
C VAL A 165 -2.80 -6.14 8.16
N CYS A 166 -2.84 -6.40 6.84
CA CYS A 166 -1.80 -5.99 5.89
C CYS A 166 -1.35 -4.52 6.02
N ARG A 167 -2.31 -3.60 6.24
CA ARG A 167 -2.04 -2.18 6.49
C ARG A 167 -1.08 -1.95 7.66
N ASP A 168 -1.29 -2.67 8.76
CA ASP A 168 -0.53 -2.51 10.00
C ASP A 168 0.87 -3.11 9.86
N TYR A 169 1.00 -4.23 9.15
CA TYR A 169 2.29 -4.82 8.78
C TYR A 169 3.11 -3.85 7.93
N ALA A 170 2.49 -3.28 6.89
CA ALA A 170 3.14 -2.30 6.02
C ALA A 170 3.57 -1.05 6.81
N HIS A 171 2.70 -0.48 7.65
CA HIS A 171 3.06 0.69 8.47
C HIS A 171 4.18 0.40 9.46
N LEU A 172 4.17 -0.77 10.11
CA LEU A 172 5.25 -1.12 11.02
C LEU A 172 6.58 -1.28 10.28
N LEU A 173 6.58 -1.99 9.16
CA LEU A 173 7.78 -2.15 8.35
C LEU A 173 8.32 -0.81 7.83
N ILE A 174 7.46 0.08 7.34
CA ILE A 174 7.83 1.44 6.91
C ILE A 174 8.43 2.23 8.07
N THR A 175 7.80 2.16 9.25
CA THR A 175 8.26 2.85 10.46
C THR A 175 9.67 2.42 10.85
N LEU A 176 9.93 1.11 10.85
CA LEU A 176 11.25 0.55 11.18
C LEU A 176 12.29 0.88 10.11
N ALA A 177 11.93 0.79 8.83
CA ALA A 177 12.84 1.16 7.73
C ALA A 177 13.24 2.65 7.79
N ARG A 178 12.29 3.55 8.04
CA ARG A 178 12.56 4.98 8.21
C ARG A 178 13.42 5.27 9.44
N ALA A 179 13.18 4.57 10.55
CA ALA A 179 14.02 4.65 11.75
C ALA A 179 15.46 4.17 11.48
N ALA A 180 15.64 3.25 10.52
CA ALA A 180 16.94 2.85 9.99
C ALA A 180 17.52 3.80 8.92
N SER A 181 16.93 4.98 8.71
CA SER A 181 17.33 5.93 7.65
C SER A 181 17.20 5.39 6.21
N ILE A 182 16.34 4.40 5.99
CA ILE A 182 15.98 3.89 4.65
C ILE A 182 14.66 4.54 4.24
N PRO A 183 14.60 5.28 3.12
CA PRO A 183 13.34 5.83 2.66
C PRO A 183 12.36 4.70 2.37
N ALA A 184 11.16 4.79 2.95
CA ALA A 184 10.12 3.79 2.79
C ALA A 184 8.77 4.44 2.59
N ARG A 185 7.91 3.85 1.76
CA ARG A 185 6.56 4.35 1.47
C ARG A 185 5.54 3.23 1.44
N TYR A 186 4.29 3.60 1.60
CA TYR A 186 3.17 2.68 1.55
C TYR A 186 2.73 2.47 0.11
N ALA A 187 2.47 1.22 -0.27
CA ALA A 187 1.93 0.88 -1.58
C ALA A 187 0.65 0.07 -1.40
N SER A 188 -0.42 0.55 -2.02
CA SER A 188 -1.65 -0.21 -2.17
C SER A 188 -1.55 -1.08 -3.43
N VAL A 189 -1.92 -2.34 -3.33
CA VAL A 189 -1.74 -3.34 -4.39
C VAL A 189 -2.91 -4.31 -4.49
N TYR A 190 -3.05 -4.92 -5.65
CA TYR A 190 -3.78 -6.16 -5.88
C TYR A 190 -2.79 -7.33 -5.91
N ALA A 191 -3.10 -8.42 -5.22
CA ALA A 191 -2.26 -9.60 -5.14
C ALA A 191 -3.12 -10.89 -5.14
N PRO A 192 -2.70 -11.95 -5.84
CA PRO A 192 -3.52 -13.16 -6.03
C PRO A 192 -3.60 -14.07 -4.80
N ASP A 193 -2.64 -13.99 -3.88
CA ASP A 193 -2.52 -14.92 -2.74
C ASP A 193 -2.96 -14.29 -1.40
N VAL A 194 -3.71 -13.19 -1.46
CA VAL A 194 -4.29 -12.53 -0.29
C VAL A 194 -5.43 -13.41 0.23
N ASP A 195 -5.35 -13.78 1.51
CA ASP A 195 -6.34 -14.64 2.16
C ASP A 195 -6.83 -14.04 3.50
N PRO A 196 -8.15 -13.77 3.64
CA PRO A 196 -9.18 -13.88 2.61
C PRO A 196 -8.98 -12.84 1.48
N PRO A 197 -9.49 -13.09 0.26
CA PRO A 197 -9.33 -12.17 -0.87
C PRO A 197 -9.82 -10.75 -0.54
N ASP A 198 -8.89 -9.79 -0.61
CA ASP A 198 -9.14 -8.38 -0.37
C ASP A 198 -8.11 -7.52 -1.12
N PHE A 199 -8.23 -6.20 -1.03
CA PHE A 199 -7.11 -5.32 -1.33
C PHE A 199 -5.93 -5.62 -0.39
N HIS A 200 -4.72 -5.35 -0.85
CA HIS A 200 -3.52 -5.55 -0.05
C HIS A 200 -2.68 -4.29 0.08
N ALA A 201 -1.84 -4.30 1.10
CA ALA A 201 -0.95 -3.21 1.43
C ALA A 201 0.44 -3.74 1.73
N VAL A 202 1.45 -3.13 1.13
CA VAL A 202 2.85 -3.50 1.30
C VAL A 202 3.71 -2.25 1.48
N ALA A 203 4.96 -2.43 1.90
CA ALA A 203 5.94 -1.36 1.89
C ALA A 203 6.66 -1.30 0.54
N GLU A 204 7.15 -0.13 0.16
CA GLU A 204 8.26 0.04 -0.77
C GLU A 204 9.44 0.66 -0.06
N VAL A 205 10.64 0.17 -0.31
CA VAL A 205 11.89 0.72 0.22
C VAL A 205 12.78 1.24 -0.90
N PHE A 206 13.55 2.29 -0.63
CA PHE A 206 14.49 2.86 -1.60
C PHE A 206 15.92 2.37 -1.33
N LEU A 207 16.42 1.49 -2.18
CA LEU A 207 17.78 0.93 -2.12
C LEU A 207 18.45 1.05 -3.49
N ALA A 208 19.77 1.13 -3.55
CA ALA A 208 20.50 1.19 -4.82
C ALA A 208 19.91 2.16 -5.89
N GLY A 209 19.31 3.28 -5.47
CA GLY A 209 18.68 4.25 -6.36
C GLY A 209 17.30 3.90 -6.92
N GLN A 210 16.62 2.85 -6.44
CA GLN A 210 15.31 2.37 -6.94
C GLN A 210 14.37 1.97 -5.81
N TRP A 211 13.06 1.92 -6.10
CA TRP A 211 12.02 1.43 -5.18
C TRP A 211 11.81 -0.08 -5.32
N TYR A 212 11.71 -0.79 -4.20
CA TYR A 212 11.45 -2.23 -4.16
C TYR A 212 10.29 -2.55 -3.23
N LEU A 213 9.35 -3.39 -3.70
CA LEU A 213 8.21 -3.86 -2.91
C LEU A 213 8.63 -4.89 -1.86
N VAL A 214 8.13 -4.74 -0.65
CA VAL A 214 8.46 -5.54 0.53
C VAL A 214 7.16 -5.82 1.28
N ASP A 215 6.71 -7.07 1.22
CA ASP A 215 5.58 -7.55 2.02
C ASP A 215 6.09 -8.33 3.24
N ALA A 216 5.54 -8.02 4.41
CA ALA A 216 5.80 -8.71 5.67
C ALA A 216 4.67 -9.67 6.07
N THR A 217 3.52 -9.68 5.38
CA THR A 217 2.50 -10.71 5.60
C THR A 217 2.84 -12.00 4.88
N GLY A 218 3.65 -11.92 3.82
CA GLY A 218 4.02 -13.06 2.96
C GLY A 218 2.95 -13.43 1.93
N MET A 219 1.91 -12.60 1.76
CA MET A 219 0.80 -12.85 0.82
C MET A 219 1.03 -12.24 -0.56
N ALA A 220 2.09 -11.45 -0.73
CA ALA A 220 2.41 -10.78 -1.99
C ALA A 220 3.89 -10.94 -2.39
N ALA A 221 4.12 -11.54 -3.55
CA ALA A 221 5.41 -11.54 -4.22
C ALA A 221 5.53 -10.31 -5.14
N ALA A 222 6.66 -9.59 -5.07
CA ALA A 222 6.84 -8.32 -5.80
C ALA A 222 6.58 -8.46 -7.32
N ASN A 223 6.95 -9.57 -7.95
CA ASN A 223 6.74 -9.85 -9.37
C ASN A 223 5.32 -10.32 -9.73
N GLU A 224 4.42 -10.45 -8.75
CA GLU A 224 3.06 -10.98 -8.92
C GLU A 224 2.00 -10.05 -8.27
N VAL A 225 2.33 -8.76 -8.11
CA VAL A 225 1.38 -7.75 -7.60
C VAL A 225 1.22 -6.57 -8.54
N ALA A 226 -0.03 -6.15 -8.70
CA ALA A 226 -0.40 -4.96 -9.46
C ALA A 226 -0.55 -3.78 -8.49
N LYS A 227 0.30 -2.77 -8.64
CA LYS A 227 0.28 -1.55 -7.82
C LYS A 227 -0.89 -0.64 -8.21
N ILE A 228 -1.59 -0.12 -7.22
CA ILE A 228 -2.69 0.86 -7.36
C ILE A 228 -2.15 2.28 -7.18
N GLY A 229 -1.40 2.50 -6.09
CA GLY A 229 -0.94 3.82 -5.69
C GLY A 229 0.14 3.73 -4.62
N VAL A 230 0.80 4.85 -4.34
CA VAL A 230 1.77 4.97 -3.25
C VAL A 230 1.52 6.22 -2.43
N GLY A 231 2.01 6.25 -1.19
CA GLY A 231 1.97 7.44 -0.34
C GLY A 231 2.89 7.26 0.86
N ARG A 232 3.05 8.29 1.70
CA ARG A 232 3.89 8.14 2.91
C ARG A 232 3.26 7.14 3.87
N ASP A 233 1.94 7.10 3.95
CA ASP A 233 1.17 6.05 4.60
C ASP A 233 -0.25 5.98 4.01
N ALA A 234 -1.14 5.23 4.67
CA ALA A 234 -2.52 5.05 4.21
C ALA A 234 -3.37 6.33 4.22
N ALA A 235 -2.94 7.43 4.88
CA ALA A 235 -3.66 8.70 4.86
C ALA A 235 -3.57 9.38 3.49
N ASP A 236 -2.49 9.16 2.75
CA ASP A 236 -2.29 9.77 1.43
C ASP A 236 -3.09 9.04 0.34
N ILE A 237 -3.30 7.72 0.48
CA ILE A 237 -3.90 6.82 -0.53
C ILE A 237 -4.94 5.81 0.01
N PRO A 238 -5.97 6.25 0.75
CA PRO A 238 -7.08 5.36 1.08
C PRO A 238 -7.89 5.01 -0.18
N PHE A 239 -8.47 3.80 -0.24
CA PHE A 239 -9.32 3.39 -1.35
C PHE A 239 -10.50 4.34 -1.58
N LEU A 240 -11.04 4.87 -0.49
CA LEU A 240 -12.12 5.84 -0.47
C LEU A 240 -11.88 6.85 0.65
N SER A 241 -11.80 8.13 0.31
CA SER A 241 -11.97 9.24 1.26
C SER A 241 -13.36 9.84 1.08
N SER A 242 -14.13 9.90 2.16
CA SER A 242 -15.46 10.51 2.17
C SER A 242 -15.43 11.83 2.91
N PHE A 243 -16.01 12.87 2.31
CA PHE A 243 -16.20 14.19 2.93
C PHE A 243 -17.62 14.29 3.50
N GLY A 244 -17.95 13.31 4.33
CA GLY A 244 -19.28 12.99 4.85
C GLY A 244 -19.28 11.59 5.42
N ILE A 245 -20.41 11.14 5.98
CA ILE A 245 -20.52 9.77 6.50
C ILE A 245 -20.79 8.82 5.34
N ALA A 246 -19.94 7.79 5.21
CA ALA A 246 -20.10 6.69 4.28
C ALA A 246 -20.18 5.37 5.05
N GLU A 247 -21.20 4.57 4.76
CA GLU A 247 -21.34 3.21 5.29
C GLU A 247 -20.89 2.21 4.23
N LEU A 248 -19.87 1.40 4.55
CA LEU A 248 -19.47 0.28 3.69
C LEU A 248 -20.44 -0.88 3.89
N VAL A 249 -21.12 -1.29 2.81
CA VAL A 249 -22.09 -2.39 2.82
C VAL A 249 -21.51 -3.67 2.20
N GLU A 250 -20.79 -3.55 1.08
CA GLU A 250 -20.14 -4.68 0.43
C GLU A 250 -18.74 -4.31 -0.06
N GLN A 251 -17.77 -5.20 0.19
CA GLN A 251 -16.46 -5.20 -0.43
C GLN A 251 -16.12 -6.61 -0.89
N ARG A 252 -15.75 -6.75 -2.16
CA ARG A 252 -15.25 -8.00 -2.74
C ARG A 252 -14.14 -7.71 -3.70
N VAL A 253 -12.98 -8.34 -3.48
CA VAL A 253 -11.84 -8.27 -4.39
C VAL A 253 -11.48 -9.69 -4.79
N SER A 254 -11.21 -9.89 -6.08
CA SER A 254 -10.71 -11.13 -6.63
C SER A 254 -9.56 -10.84 -7.58
N VAL A 255 -8.45 -11.54 -7.37
CA VAL A 255 -7.25 -11.41 -8.19
C VAL A 255 -6.82 -12.83 -8.56
N THR A 256 -6.65 -13.10 -9.85
CA THR A 256 -6.22 -14.41 -10.35
C THR A 256 -5.10 -14.27 -11.36
N ARG A 257 -4.21 -15.25 -11.42
CA ARG A 257 -3.19 -15.32 -12.48
C ARG A 257 -3.87 -15.77 -13.78
N VAL A 258 -3.56 -15.10 -14.89
CA VAL A 258 -4.01 -15.50 -16.23
C VAL A 258 -2.92 -16.36 -16.85
N SER A 259 -3.32 -17.54 -17.34
CA SER A 259 -2.45 -18.51 -18.03
C SER A 259 -2.12 -18.11 -19.46
#